data_AF-A0A075KCC3-F1
#
_entry.id   AF-A0A075KCC3-F1
#
_cell.length_a   1.000
_cell.length_b   1.000
_cell.length_c   1.000
_cell.angle_alpha   90.00
_cell.angle_beta   90.00
_cell.angle_gamma   90.00
#
_symmetry.space_group_name_H-M   'P 1'
#
loop_
_entity.id
_entity.type
_entity.pdbx_description
1 polymer ?
#
loop_
_entity_poly.entity_id
_entity_poly.type
_entity_poly.pdbx_seq_one_letter_code
_entity_poly.pdbx_strand_id
1 'polypeptide(L)'
;MQRGVTLIELLLCIAILSIFSSMAVPTIGQSLAKQELENSTRQLVADIRWLQQISINSGVDTTAYVLIFKYTAPYGYYITANTQRIKAVTFPPSVNLSGQFSSISFSLNGAPKNSAQSVALYSPKLKESKYVILAPVTGRVRISSSISTQPEE
;
A
#
# COMPACT_ATOMS: atom_id res chain seq x y z
N MET A 1 9.54 43.72 38.85
CA MET A 1 8.26 43.13 39.27
C MET A 1 7.99 41.90 38.40
N GLN A 2 8.12 40.68 38.93
CA GLN A 2 7.75 39.45 38.21
C GLN A 2 6.27 39.18 38.46
N ARG A 3 5.44 39.28 37.42
CA ARG A 3 4.04 38.83 37.47
C ARG A 3 4.03 37.32 37.24
N GLY A 4 3.64 36.56 38.27
CA GLY A 4 3.45 35.12 38.16
C GLY A 4 2.13 34.77 37.47
N VAL A 5 2.10 33.64 36.77
CA VAL A 5 0.89 33.09 36.14
C VAL A 5 -0.06 32.59 37.24
N THR A 6 -1.35 32.86 37.12
CA THR A 6 -2.32 32.38 38.13
C THR A 6 -2.70 30.91 37.86
N LEU A 7 -3.03 30.15 38.92
CA LEU A 7 -3.45 28.75 38.77
C LEU A 7 -4.69 28.62 37.88
N ILE A 8 -5.62 29.57 37.99
CA ILE A 8 -6.84 29.60 37.15
C ILE A 8 -6.52 29.87 35.67
N GLU A 9 -5.54 30.73 35.39
CA GLU A 9 -5.10 31.03 34.03
C GLU A 9 -4.41 29.81 33.39
N LEU A 10 -3.60 29.07 34.15
CA LEU A 10 -3.03 27.81 33.70
C LEU A 10 -4.12 26.77 33.38
N LEU A 11 -5.12 26.62 34.26
CA LEU A 11 -6.24 25.70 34.03
C LEU A 11 -7.06 26.08 32.79
N LEU A 12 -7.31 27.38 32.57
CA LEU A 12 -7.99 27.87 31.38
C LEU A 12 -7.17 27.58 30.11
N CYS A 13 -5.86 27.80 30.12
CA CYS A 13 -4.99 27.45 29.00
C CYS A 13 -5.03 25.95 28.68
N ILE A 14 -4.94 25.09 29.68
CA ILE A 14 -5.01 23.62 29.49
C ILE A 14 -6.39 23.21 28.97
N ALA A 15 -7.47 23.80 29.49
CA ALA A 15 -8.82 23.54 29.02
C ALA A 15 -8.96 23.90 27.53
N ILE A 16 -8.48 25.07 27.13
CA ILE A 16 -8.52 25.51 25.72
C ILE A 16 -7.65 24.59 24.83
N LEU A 17 -6.44 24.25 25.27
CA LEU A 17 -5.54 23.35 24.52
C LEU A 17 -6.12 21.94 24.36
N SER A 18 -6.82 21.43 25.37
CA SER A 18 -7.45 20.10 25.29
C SER A 18 -8.59 20.06 24.28
N ILE A 19 -9.41 21.13 24.20
CA ILE A 19 -10.44 21.29 23.17
C ILE A 19 -9.80 21.27 21.77
N PHE A 20 -8.78 22.10 21.53
CA PHE A 20 -8.10 22.11 20.23
C PHE A 20 -7.44 20.77 19.89
N SER A 21 -6.79 20.13 20.86
CA SER A 21 -6.15 18.83 20.68
C SER A 21 -7.16 17.74 20.30
N SER A 22 -8.34 17.76 20.94
CA SER A 22 -9.40 16.79 20.62
C SER A 22 -9.89 16.87 19.17
N MET A 23 -9.88 18.07 18.59
CA MET A 23 -10.25 18.31 17.19
C MET A 23 -9.12 17.96 16.20
N ALA A 24 -7.85 18.14 16.62
CA ALA A 24 -6.68 17.89 15.77
C ALA A 24 -6.35 16.39 15.60
N VAL A 25 -6.57 15.57 16.62
CA VAL A 25 -6.27 14.12 16.58
C VAL A 25 -6.98 13.39 15.42
N PRO A 26 -8.31 13.52 15.20
CA PRO A 26 -8.98 12.80 14.11
C PRO A 26 -8.50 13.25 12.72
N THR A 27 -8.19 14.53 12.53
CA THR A 27 -7.76 15.07 11.22
C THR A 27 -6.35 14.59 10.86
N ILE A 28 -5.42 14.62 11.80
CA ILE A 28 -4.07 14.05 11.64
C ILE A 28 -4.18 12.55 11.34
N GLY A 29 -5.05 11.85 12.07
CA GLY A 29 -5.27 10.43 11.89
C GLY A 29 -5.76 10.04 10.48
N GLN A 30 -6.62 10.85 9.86
CA GLN A 30 -7.08 10.62 8.48
C GLN A 30 -5.98 10.95 7.47
N SER A 31 -5.27 12.06 7.66
CA SER A 31 -4.15 12.46 6.78
C SER A 31 -3.06 11.38 6.74
N LEU A 32 -2.70 10.83 7.90
CA LEU A 32 -1.73 9.74 7.99
C LEU A 32 -2.22 8.49 7.25
N ALA A 33 -3.46 8.05 7.47
CA ALA A 33 -4.01 6.88 6.77
C ALA A 33 -4.03 7.06 5.25
N LYS A 34 -4.23 8.29 4.77
CA LYS A 34 -4.19 8.60 3.33
C LYS A 34 -2.78 8.46 2.77
N GLN A 35 -1.78 8.97 3.49
CA GLN A 35 -0.38 8.80 3.12
C GLN A 35 0.04 7.32 3.16
N GLU A 36 -0.38 6.58 4.18
CA GLU A 36 -0.10 5.14 4.32
C GLU A 36 -0.70 4.33 3.16
N LEU A 37 -1.95 4.61 2.76
CA LEU A 37 -2.61 3.97 1.62
C LEU A 37 -1.89 4.30 0.31
N GLU A 38 -1.56 5.57 0.08
CA GLU A 38 -0.88 6.02 -1.14
C GLU A 38 0.53 5.45 -1.25
N ASN A 39 1.31 5.48 -0.16
CA ASN A 39 2.66 4.94 -0.11
C ASN A 39 2.66 3.42 -0.29
N SER A 40 1.76 2.70 0.37
CA SER A 40 1.63 1.24 0.23
C SER A 40 1.27 0.85 -1.21
N THR A 41 0.38 1.61 -1.85
CA THR A 41 0.00 1.42 -3.25
C THR A 41 1.19 1.66 -4.18
N ARG A 42 1.91 2.77 -4.01
CA ARG A 42 3.10 3.11 -4.83
C ARG A 42 4.23 2.10 -4.63
N GLN A 43 4.45 1.67 -3.40
CA GLN A 43 5.44 0.65 -3.07
C GLN A 43 5.10 -0.68 -3.73
N LEU A 44 3.84 -1.12 -3.69
CA LEU A 44 3.41 -2.33 -4.39
C LEU A 44 3.63 -2.23 -5.90
N VAL A 45 3.31 -1.09 -6.52
CA VAL A 45 3.58 -0.88 -7.96
C VAL A 45 5.07 -0.94 -8.27
N ALA A 46 5.90 -0.27 -7.47
CA ALA A 46 7.35 -0.28 -7.62
C ALA A 46 7.91 -1.71 -7.50
N ASP A 47 7.40 -2.49 -6.54
CA ASP A 47 7.84 -3.84 -6.28
C ASP A 47 7.40 -4.82 -7.37
N ILE A 48 6.20 -4.66 -7.94
CA ILE A 48 5.77 -5.44 -9.11
C ILE A 48 6.63 -5.11 -10.34
N ARG A 49 6.95 -3.83 -10.58
CA ARG A 49 7.83 -3.43 -11.68
C ARG A 49 9.26 -3.93 -11.49
N TRP A 50 9.76 -3.87 -10.25
CA TRP A 50 11.04 -4.45 -9.91
C TRP A 50 11.06 -5.96 -10.13
N LEU A 51 10.00 -6.67 -9.70
CA LEU A 51 9.79 -8.09 -9.95
C LEU A 51 9.82 -8.42 -11.45
N GLN A 52 9.15 -7.61 -12.27
CA GLN A 52 9.17 -7.74 -13.73
C GLN A 52 10.61 -7.62 -14.27
N GLN A 53 11.34 -6.58 -13.85
CA GLN A 53 12.70 -6.34 -14.34
C GLN A 53 13.70 -7.43 -13.93
N ILE A 54 13.65 -7.90 -12.68
CA ILE A 54 14.54 -8.97 -12.23
C ILE A 54 14.20 -10.30 -12.90
N SER A 55 12.92 -10.55 -13.21
CA SER A 55 12.50 -11.74 -13.96
C SER A 55 13.05 -11.73 -15.38
N ILE A 56 12.96 -10.59 -16.09
CA ILE A 56 13.54 -10.41 -17.44
C ILE A 56 15.06 -10.62 -17.40
N ASN A 57 15.74 -10.01 -16.43
CA ASN A 57 17.20 -10.07 -16.30
C ASN A 57 17.73 -11.46 -15.88
N SER A 58 16.88 -12.34 -15.35
CA SER A 58 17.30 -13.64 -14.82
C SER A 58 17.71 -14.64 -15.90
N GLY A 59 17.26 -14.46 -17.16
CA GLY A 59 17.60 -15.34 -18.29
C GLY A 59 17.03 -16.76 -18.20
N VAL A 60 16.26 -17.10 -17.15
CA VAL A 60 15.61 -18.39 -16.97
C VAL A 60 14.09 -18.22 -16.99
N ASP A 61 13.37 -18.91 -17.88
CA ASP A 61 11.90 -18.81 -18.00
C ASP A 61 11.14 -19.61 -16.93
N THR A 62 11.49 -19.40 -15.67
CA THR A 62 10.87 -20.09 -14.52
C THR A 62 10.17 -19.10 -13.61
N THR A 63 9.29 -19.60 -12.74
CA THR A 63 8.70 -18.85 -11.62
C THR A 63 9.75 -18.60 -10.52
N ALA A 64 10.99 -18.28 -10.92
CA ALA A 64 12.07 -18.02 -9.99
C ALA A 64 11.70 -16.83 -9.10
N TYR A 65 11.08 -15.80 -9.64
CA TYR A 65 10.65 -14.64 -8.87
C TYR A 65 9.12 -14.59 -8.76
N VAL A 66 8.62 -14.64 -7.52
CA VAL A 66 7.18 -14.66 -7.25
C VAL A 66 6.85 -13.70 -6.12
N LEU A 67 5.86 -12.83 -6.34
CA LEU A 67 5.24 -12.04 -5.29
C LEU A 67 4.01 -12.77 -4.77
N ILE A 68 3.95 -12.94 -3.44
CA ILE A 68 2.89 -13.65 -2.74
C ILE A 68 2.28 -12.74 -1.69
N PHE A 69 0.96 -12.62 -1.72
CA PHE A 69 0.20 -11.81 -0.77
C PHE A 69 0.00 -12.52 0.57
N LYS A 70 -0.04 -11.73 1.64
CA LYS A 70 -0.34 -12.19 3.01
C LYS A 70 -1.71 -11.67 3.43
N TYR A 71 -2.66 -12.59 3.58
CA TYR A 71 -4.07 -12.29 3.90
C TYR A 71 -4.39 -12.28 5.40
N THR A 72 -3.41 -12.53 6.25
CA THR A 72 -3.57 -12.48 7.70
C THR A 72 -2.89 -11.24 8.25
N ALA A 73 -3.56 -10.55 9.18
CA ALA A 73 -3.01 -9.38 9.82
C ALA A 73 -1.67 -9.72 10.53
N PRO A 74 -0.64 -8.87 10.43
CA PRO A 74 -0.59 -7.68 9.57
C PRO A 74 -0.49 -8.06 8.09
N TYR A 75 -1.34 -7.44 7.26
CA TYR A 75 -1.39 -7.66 5.80
C TYR A 75 -0.09 -7.24 5.13
N GLY A 76 0.14 -7.73 3.91
CA GLY A 76 1.33 -7.37 3.15
C GLY A 76 1.59 -8.32 2.00
N TYR A 77 2.85 -8.41 1.62
CA TYR A 77 3.33 -9.36 0.62
C TYR A 77 4.80 -9.66 0.84
N TYR A 78 5.28 -10.70 0.17
CA TYR A 78 6.70 -11.02 0.11
C TYR A 78 7.07 -11.49 -1.28
N ILE A 79 8.34 -11.33 -1.64
CA ILE A 79 8.90 -11.77 -2.90
C ILE A 79 9.91 -12.87 -2.62
N THR A 80 9.82 -13.96 -3.37
CA THR A 80 10.78 -15.07 -3.32
C THR A 80 11.67 -15.09 -4.56
N ALA A 81 12.90 -15.58 -4.38
CA ALA A 81 13.76 -16.10 -5.43
C ALA A 81 13.85 -17.63 -5.20
N ASN A 82 13.21 -18.40 -6.07
CA ASN A 82 12.93 -19.82 -5.89
C ASN A 82 12.21 -20.04 -4.55
N THR A 83 12.88 -20.66 -3.59
CA THR A 83 12.36 -20.95 -2.24
C THR A 83 12.73 -19.90 -1.20
N GLN A 84 13.64 -18.98 -1.52
CA GLN A 84 14.17 -18.02 -0.55
C GLN A 84 13.42 -16.69 -0.62
N ARG A 85 13.03 -16.16 0.54
CA ARG A 85 12.40 -14.84 0.61
C ARG A 85 13.46 -13.75 0.49
N ILE A 86 13.39 -12.95 -0.58
CA ILE A 86 14.34 -11.87 -0.85
C ILE A 86 13.82 -10.50 -0.43
N LYS A 87 12.49 -10.36 -0.31
CA LYS A 87 11.85 -9.13 0.16
C LYS A 87 10.57 -9.44 0.92
N ALA A 88 10.28 -8.67 1.95
CA ALA A 88 9.03 -8.73 2.69
C ALA A 88 8.54 -7.30 2.96
N VAL A 89 7.26 -7.06 2.73
CA VAL A 89 6.61 -5.78 2.98
C VAL A 89 5.39 -6.02 3.83
N THR A 90 5.34 -5.34 4.97
CA THR A 90 4.17 -5.33 5.86
C THR A 90 3.45 -4.01 5.68
N PHE A 91 2.14 -4.06 5.44
CA PHE A 91 1.33 -2.85 5.33
C PHE A 91 1.11 -2.20 6.70
N PRO A 92 0.97 -0.86 6.73
CA PRO A 92 0.54 -0.17 7.94
C PRO A 92 -0.85 -0.64 8.40
N PRO A 93 -1.19 -0.48 9.70
CA PRO A 93 -2.48 -0.94 10.24
C PRO A 93 -3.72 -0.32 9.58
N SER A 94 -3.55 0.82 8.90
CA SER A 94 -4.62 1.50 8.18
C SER A 94 -4.87 0.96 6.77
N VAL A 95 -4.12 -0.05 6.31
CA VAL A 95 -4.16 -0.59 4.95
C VAL A 95 -4.32 -2.11 4.96
N ASN A 96 -5.39 -2.57 4.31
CA ASN A 96 -5.73 -3.99 4.17
C ASN A 96 -5.76 -4.40 2.69
N LEU A 97 -5.65 -5.71 2.46
CA LEU A 97 -6.00 -6.31 1.17
C LEU A 97 -7.53 -6.49 1.10
N SER A 98 -8.15 -5.98 0.03
CA SER A 98 -9.58 -6.13 -0.21
C SER A 98 -9.86 -7.19 -1.26
N GLY A 99 -9.82 -8.46 -0.85
CA GLY A 99 -10.09 -9.61 -1.72
C GLY A 99 -8.99 -10.67 -1.63
N GLN A 100 -9.11 -11.69 -2.49
CA GLN A 100 -8.12 -12.74 -2.68
C GLN A 100 -7.50 -12.58 -4.06
N PHE A 101 -6.17 -12.65 -4.12
CA PHE A 101 -5.39 -12.41 -5.33
C PHE A 101 -4.43 -13.61 -5.51
N SER A 102 -4.24 -14.05 -6.74
CA SER A 102 -3.18 -15.00 -7.05
C SER A 102 -1.81 -14.33 -6.89
N SER A 103 -0.77 -15.15 -6.76
CA SER A 103 0.61 -14.64 -6.82
C SER A 103 0.89 -13.92 -8.14
N ILE A 104 1.92 -13.08 -8.16
CA ILE A 104 2.37 -12.40 -9.38
C ILE A 104 3.75 -12.93 -9.75
N SER A 105 3.93 -13.30 -11.02
CA SER A 105 5.22 -13.67 -11.60
C SER A 105 5.23 -13.30 -13.08
N PHE A 106 6.43 -13.17 -13.65
CA PHE A 106 6.62 -12.72 -15.03
C PHE A 106 7.46 -13.73 -15.82
N SER A 107 7.24 -13.82 -17.13
CA SER A 107 8.10 -14.52 -18.08
C SER A 107 9.25 -13.63 -18.55
N LEU A 108 10.20 -14.21 -19.30
CA LEU A 108 11.39 -13.53 -19.80
C LEU A 108 11.11 -12.34 -20.73
N ASN A 109 9.94 -12.34 -21.39
CA ASN A 109 9.49 -11.23 -22.23
C ASN A 109 8.77 -10.12 -21.43
N GLY A 110 8.72 -10.20 -20.10
CA GLY A 110 8.05 -9.24 -19.24
C GLY A 110 6.53 -9.36 -19.20
N ALA A 111 5.94 -10.37 -19.85
CA ALA A 111 4.52 -10.67 -19.73
C ALA A 111 4.23 -11.33 -18.37
N PRO A 112 3.11 -11.01 -17.71
CA PRO A 112 2.64 -11.75 -16.54
C PRO A 112 2.36 -13.20 -16.90
N LYS A 113 2.80 -14.15 -16.06
CA LYS A 113 2.43 -15.57 -16.23
C LYS A 113 0.97 -15.83 -15.83
N ASN A 114 0.45 -15.02 -14.92
CA ASN A 114 -0.95 -15.04 -14.53
C ASN A 114 -1.70 -13.97 -15.34
N SER A 115 -2.95 -14.24 -15.71
CA SER A 115 -3.80 -13.30 -16.47
C SER A 115 -3.95 -11.93 -15.76
N ALA A 116 -4.68 -11.01 -16.38
CA ALA A 116 -4.94 -9.68 -15.86
C ALA A 116 -5.36 -9.73 -14.37
N GLN A 117 -4.75 -8.88 -13.55
CA GLN A 117 -5.04 -8.85 -12.12
C GLN A 117 -5.18 -7.42 -11.62
N SER A 118 -6.20 -7.19 -10.81
CA SER A 118 -6.46 -5.92 -10.13
C SER A 118 -6.38 -6.14 -8.63
N VAL A 119 -5.29 -5.71 -8.01
CA VAL A 119 -5.06 -5.83 -6.56
C VAL A 119 -5.63 -4.61 -5.86
N ALA A 120 -6.58 -4.84 -4.95
CA ALA A 120 -7.23 -3.77 -4.21
C ALA A 120 -6.62 -3.61 -2.81
N LEU A 121 -6.13 -2.41 -2.51
CA LEU A 121 -5.76 -1.96 -1.17
C LEU A 121 -6.90 -1.09 -0.61
N TYR A 122 -7.33 -1.38 0.61
CA TYR A 122 -8.44 -0.70 1.27
C TYR A 122 -8.00 -0.09 2.59
N SER A 123 -8.44 1.12 2.88
CA SER A 123 -8.27 1.73 4.20
C SER A 123 -9.58 1.73 5.00
N PRO A 124 -9.70 0.94 6.09
CA PRO A 124 -10.89 0.95 6.94
C PRO A 124 -11.16 2.31 7.59
N LYS A 125 -10.10 3.08 7.86
CA LYS A 125 -10.18 4.40 8.50
C LYS A 125 -10.73 5.47 7.57
N LEU A 126 -10.39 5.41 6.28
CA LEU A 126 -10.87 6.36 5.26
C LEU A 126 -12.13 5.88 4.55
N LYS A 127 -12.40 4.57 4.57
CA LYS A 127 -13.39 3.90 3.72
C LYS A 127 -13.11 4.09 2.22
N GLU A 128 -11.83 4.17 1.85
CA GLU A 128 -11.37 4.35 0.48
C GLU A 128 -10.54 3.15 0.00
N SER A 129 -10.58 2.87 -1.31
CA SER A 129 -9.79 1.83 -1.96
C SER A 129 -8.91 2.41 -3.07
N LYS A 130 -7.74 1.81 -3.25
CA LYS A 130 -6.83 2.02 -4.38
C LYS A 130 -6.58 0.70 -5.07
N TYR A 131 -6.46 0.74 -6.39
CA TYR A 131 -6.30 -0.46 -7.21
C TYR A 131 -4.96 -0.41 -7.93
N VAL A 132 -4.23 -1.51 -7.86
CA VAL A 132 -3.04 -1.77 -8.66
C VAL A 132 -3.43 -2.74 -9.77
N ILE A 133 -3.45 -2.25 -11.00
CA ILE A 133 -3.93 -2.99 -12.17
C ILE A 133 -2.73 -3.43 -13.00
N LEU A 134 -2.64 -4.75 -13.21
CA LEU A 134 -1.64 -5.42 -14.03
C LEU A 134 -2.27 -5.87 -15.36
N ALA A 135 -1.77 -5.34 -16.46
CA ALA A 135 -2.22 -5.70 -17.81
C ALA A 135 -1.75 -7.12 -18.20
N PRO A 136 -2.62 -7.96 -18.80
CA PRO A 136 -2.37 -9.40 -19.00
C PRO A 136 -1.22 -9.72 -19.96
N VAL A 137 -0.97 -8.86 -20.95
CA VAL A 137 -0.03 -9.15 -22.04
C VAL A 137 1.27 -8.36 -21.89
N THR A 138 1.16 -7.06 -21.65
CA THR A 138 2.33 -6.16 -21.61
C THR A 138 3.00 -6.07 -20.25
N GLY A 139 2.35 -6.59 -19.19
CA GLY A 139 2.82 -6.42 -17.81
C GLY A 139 2.75 -4.98 -17.30
N ARG A 140 2.09 -4.08 -18.03
CA ARG A 140 1.93 -2.68 -17.61
C ARG A 140 1.21 -2.60 -16.27
N VAL A 141 1.88 -2.01 -15.28
CA VAL A 141 1.36 -1.78 -13.92
C VAL A 141 0.93 -0.33 -13.76
N ARG A 142 -0.33 -0.09 -13.36
CA ARG A 142 -0.88 1.24 -13.09
C ARG A 142 -1.67 1.31 -11.80
N ILE A 143 -1.80 2.52 -11.25
CA ILE A 143 -2.65 2.83 -10.11
C ILE A 143 -3.99 3.35 -10.64
N SER A 144 -5.09 2.95 -10.02
CA SER A 144 -6.42 3.48 -10.28
C SER A 144 -7.17 3.74 -8.98
N SER A 145 -8.04 4.76 -8.96
CA SER A 145 -9.00 5.02 -7.88
C SER A 145 -10.32 4.27 -8.06
N SER A 146 -10.55 3.67 -9.23
CA SER A 146 -11.74 2.86 -9.55
C SER A 146 -11.37 1.57 -10.26
N ILE A 147 -12.25 0.57 -10.18
CA ILE A 147 -12.13 -0.70 -10.92
C ILE A 147 -12.55 -0.42 -12.37
N SER A 148 -11.71 0.20 -13.17
CA SER A 148 -11.92 0.30 -14.62
C SER A 148 -10.93 -0.63 -15.32
N THR A 149 -11.43 -1.75 -15.82
CA THR A 149 -10.67 -2.75 -16.60
C THR A 149 -10.84 -2.53 -18.11
N GLN A 150 -11.06 -1.30 -18.57
CA GLN A 150 -11.12 -1.00 -20.00
C GLN A 150 -9.87 -0.24 -20.47
N PRO A 151 -9.36 -0.56 -21.68
CA PRO A 151 -8.39 0.30 -22.34
C PRO A 151 -9.09 1.61 -22.67
N GLU A 152 -8.47 2.73 -22.32
CA GLU A 152 -8.85 4.02 -22.91
C GLU A 152 -8.50 3.94 -24.39
N GLU A 153 -9.52 4.04 -25.26
CA GLU A 153 -9.40 4.19 -26.72
C GLU A 153 -8.94 5.60 -27.08
#